data_AF-A0A8C0K8E7-F1
#
_entry.id   AF-A0A8C0K8E7-F1
#
_cell.length_a   1.000
_cell.length_b   1.000
_cell.length_c   1.000
_cell.angle_alpha   90.00
_cell.angle_beta   90.00
_cell.angle_gamma   90.00
#
_symmetry.space_group_name_H-M   'P 1'
#
loop_
_entity.id
_entity.type
_entity.pdbx_description
1 polymer ?
#
loop_
_entity_poly.entity_id
_entity_poly.type
_entity_poly.pdbx_seq_one_letter_code
_entity_poly.pdbx_strand_id
1 'polypeptide(L)'
;MALTVHFEEAATAKERSKIAKIGAFCCGLSLCNQHTIVLYVLCIIPWILFRLLKEKELSLGSLLKLSLYFCVGLLPYVYLPVSSYLNQARWTWGDQTTLLGFLTHFLREEYGTFSLAKSEIGSSMSKILLSQVTSMRTQLSFNIQALAIWANICLARKDRQTPSLVWLFTGMFCIYSLFFAWRANLDISKPLFMGVVERFWMQSNAVVAVLAGLGLAALVSESKRVLNTSGLQWLEWLSATLFIIYQIYSNFR
;
A
#
# COMPACT_ATOMS: atom_id res chain seq x y z
N MET A 1 2.59 0.23 -6.00
CA MET A 1 2.57 -1.22 -6.35
C MET A 1 2.71 -1.41 -7.86
N ALA A 2 1.74 -1.03 -8.70
CA ALA A 2 1.86 -1.19 -10.16
C ALA A 2 3.14 -0.55 -10.76
N LEU A 3 3.43 0.71 -10.40
CA LEU A 3 4.67 1.38 -10.81
C LEU A 3 5.94 0.67 -10.33
N THR A 4 5.88 -0.01 -9.18
CA THR A 4 7.00 -0.79 -8.64
C THR A 4 7.27 -2.03 -9.48
N VAL A 5 6.20 -2.69 -9.96
CA VAL A 5 6.30 -3.83 -10.88
C VAL A 5 6.88 -3.36 -12.22
N HIS A 6 6.31 -2.32 -12.82
CA HIS A 6 6.82 -1.78 -14.08
C HIS A 6 8.27 -1.28 -13.98
N PHE A 7 8.69 -0.78 -12.81
CA PHE A 7 10.08 -0.40 -12.58
C PHE A 7 11.02 -1.61 -12.61
N GLU A 8 10.63 -2.75 -12.01
CA GLU A 8 11.40 -3.99 -12.04
C GLU A 8 11.47 -4.59 -13.45
N GLU A 9 10.37 -4.50 -14.21
CA GLU A 9 10.26 -5.04 -15.58
C GLU A 9 10.94 -4.15 -16.64
N ALA A 10 11.23 -2.90 -16.32
CA ALA A 10 11.79 -1.94 -17.27
C ALA A 10 13.19 -2.37 -17.73
N ALA A 11 13.34 -2.59 -19.05
CA ALA A 11 14.57 -3.04 -19.66
C ALA A 11 15.64 -1.94 -19.72
N THR A 12 15.23 -0.69 -19.96
CA THR A 12 16.16 0.43 -20.19
C THR A 12 16.28 1.38 -19.00
N ALA A 13 17.47 1.98 -18.84
CA ALA A 13 17.73 3.03 -17.85
C ALA A 13 16.78 4.24 -18.02
N LYS A 14 16.42 4.57 -19.26
CA LYS A 14 15.52 5.68 -19.58
C LYS A 14 14.10 5.40 -19.08
N GLU A 15 13.60 4.19 -19.28
CA GLU A 15 12.30 3.76 -18.78
C GLU A 15 12.28 3.71 -17.25
N ARG A 16 13.29 3.09 -16.62
CA ARG A 16 13.45 3.08 -15.16
C ARG A 16 13.42 4.49 -14.58
N SER A 17 14.18 5.41 -15.18
CA SER A 17 14.20 6.82 -14.77
C SER A 17 12.84 7.50 -14.92
N LYS A 18 12.10 7.22 -16.00
CA LYS A 18 10.74 7.76 -16.22
C LYS A 18 9.78 7.24 -15.15
N ILE A 19 9.77 5.94 -14.93
CA ILE A 19 8.87 5.28 -13.96
C ILE A 19 9.21 5.74 -12.54
N ALA A 20 10.48 5.87 -12.18
CA ALA A 20 10.90 6.35 -10.87
C ALA A 20 10.41 7.79 -10.59
N LYS A 21 10.41 8.68 -11.59
CA LYS A 21 9.88 10.06 -11.45
C LYS A 21 8.37 10.08 -11.26
N ILE A 22 7.65 9.29 -12.05
CA ILE A 22 6.19 9.13 -11.89
C ILE A 22 5.89 8.54 -10.51
N GLY A 23 6.66 7.53 -10.10
CA GLY A 23 6.57 6.91 -8.78
C GLY A 23 6.83 7.90 -7.64
N ALA A 24 7.86 8.74 -7.75
CA ALA A 24 8.15 9.78 -6.77
C ALA A 24 7.01 10.79 -6.63
N PHE A 25 6.46 11.26 -7.76
CA PHE A 25 5.27 12.11 -7.77
C PHE A 25 4.07 11.42 -7.11
N CYS A 26 3.78 10.17 -7.47
CA CYS A 26 2.68 9.40 -6.88
C CYS A 26 2.88 9.14 -5.37
N CYS A 27 4.11 8.93 -4.90
CA CYS A 27 4.40 8.81 -3.47
C CYS A 27 4.05 10.11 -2.73
N GLY A 28 4.45 11.28 -3.25
CA GLY A 28 4.08 12.58 -2.70
C GLY A 28 2.56 12.76 -2.69
N LEU A 29 1.90 12.52 -3.81
CA LEU A 29 0.46 12.64 -3.95
C LEU A 29 -0.31 11.70 -3.00
N SER A 30 0.20 10.49 -2.78
CA SER A 30 -0.44 9.52 -1.88
C SER A 30 -0.44 9.98 -0.43
N LEU A 31 0.56 10.76 0.01
CA LEU A 31 0.62 11.29 1.37
C LEU A 31 -0.53 12.28 1.61
N CYS A 32 -0.88 13.08 0.60
CA CYS A 32 -2.03 13.99 0.65
C CYS A 32 -3.38 13.28 0.81
N ASN A 33 -3.47 11.99 0.44
CA ASN A 33 -4.68 11.20 0.63
C ASN A 33 -4.71 10.52 2.01
N GLN A 34 -3.59 9.93 2.43
CA GLN A 34 -3.54 9.14 3.65
C GLN A 34 -2.13 9.09 4.25
N HIS A 35 -1.92 9.66 5.43
CA HIS A 35 -0.60 9.69 6.08
C HIS A 35 0.00 8.30 6.36
N THR A 36 -0.82 7.27 6.59
CA THR A 36 -0.34 5.89 6.85
C THR A 36 0.35 5.25 5.64
N ILE A 37 0.22 5.81 4.43
CA ILE A 37 0.99 5.38 3.26
C ILE A 37 2.50 5.60 3.43
N VAL A 38 2.92 6.47 4.36
CA VAL A 38 4.34 6.70 4.65
C VAL A 38 5.09 5.40 4.94
N LEU A 39 4.44 4.43 5.59
CA LEU A 39 5.03 3.12 5.88
C LEU A 39 5.38 2.34 4.60
N TYR A 40 4.59 2.48 3.54
CA TYR A 40 4.87 1.89 2.24
C TYR A 40 5.95 2.66 1.51
N VAL A 41 5.90 3.99 1.55
CA VAL A 41 6.91 4.87 0.94
C VAL A 41 8.30 4.59 1.55
N LEU A 42 8.39 4.38 2.87
CA LEU A 42 9.61 4.02 3.58
C LEU A 42 10.17 2.63 3.20
N CYS A 43 9.36 1.73 2.62
CA CYS A 43 9.84 0.48 2.07
C CYS A 43 10.25 0.63 0.60
N ILE A 44 9.41 1.31 -0.20
CA ILE A 44 9.59 1.44 -1.65
C ILE A 44 10.77 2.34 -2.00
N ILE A 45 10.95 3.49 -1.33
CA ILE A 45 12.03 4.43 -1.66
C ILE A 45 13.40 3.77 -1.49
N PRO A 46 13.76 3.20 -0.33
CA PRO A 46 15.06 2.54 -0.17
C PRO A 46 15.26 1.41 -1.17
N TRP A 47 14.21 0.64 -1.47
CA TRP A 47 14.28 -0.44 -2.46
C TRP A 47 14.59 0.10 -3.87
N ILE A 48 13.90 1.15 -4.33
CA ILE A 48 14.17 1.79 -5.63
C ILE A 48 15.58 2.39 -5.66
N LEU A 49 16.00 3.09 -4.61
CA LEU A 49 17.33 3.70 -4.55
C LEU A 49 18.43 2.65 -4.57
N PHE A 50 18.24 1.54 -3.85
CA PHE A 50 19.16 0.40 -3.86
C PHE A 50 19.26 -0.22 -5.26
N ARG A 51 18.14 -0.39 -5.96
CA ARG A 51 18.11 -0.87 -7.35
C ARG A 51 18.87 0.07 -8.30
N LEU A 52 18.58 1.36 -8.25
CA LEU A 52 19.27 2.36 -9.08
C LEU A 52 20.77 2.41 -8.77
N LEU A 53 21.16 2.23 -7.51
CA LEU A 53 22.56 2.15 -7.10
C LEU A 53 23.24 0.92 -7.70
N LYS A 54 22.59 -0.25 -7.61
CA LYS A 54 23.10 -1.51 -8.17
C LYS A 54 23.31 -1.43 -9.68
N GLU A 55 22.39 -0.80 -10.39
CA GLU A 55 22.47 -0.58 -11.84
C GLU A 55 23.40 0.59 -12.23
N LYS A 56 24.02 1.27 -11.25
CA LYS A 56 24.88 2.46 -11.45
C LYS A 56 24.17 3.64 -12.13
N GLU A 57 22.86 3.75 -11.94
CA GLU A 57 22.00 4.81 -12.49
C GLU A 57 21.73 5.93 -11.48
N LEU A 58 22.15 5.74 -10.23
CA LEU A 58 21.99 6.70 -9.17
C LEU A 58 23.07 7.80 -9.25
N SER A 59 22.62 9.04 -9.40
CA SER A 59 23.47 10.23 -9.36
C SER A 59 22.82 11.28 -8.46
N LEU A 60 23.60 12.26 -7.98
CA LEU A 60 23.06 13.38 -7.21
C LEU A 60 21.99 14.15 -7.99
N GLY A 61 22.21 14.37 -9.29
CA GLY A 61 21.22 15.01 -10.17
C GLY A 61 19.94 14.18 -10.33
N SER A 62 20.04 12.85 -10.36
CA SER A 62 18.88 11.95 -10.37
C SER A 62 18.10 12.05 -9.05
N LEU A 63 18.80 12.04 -7.91
CA LEU A 63 18.19 12.21 -6.58
C LEU A 63 17.44 13.53 -6.46
N LEU A 64 18.07 14.64 -6.82
CA LEU A 64 17.44 15.97 -6.79
C LEU A 64 16.18 16.02 -7.67
N LYS A 65 16.22 15.40 -8.86
CA LYS A 65 15.02 15.27 -9.71
C LYS A 65 13.94 14.47 -9.00
N LEU A 66 14.24 13.29 -8.47
CA LEU A 66 13.24 12.47 -7.76
C LEU A 66 12.63 13.22 -6.57
N SER A 67 13.44 13.92 -5.77
CA SER A 67 12.98 14.77 -4.68
C SER A 67 12.05 15.88 -5.19
N LEU A 68 12.39 16.55 -6.31
CA LEU A 68 11.51 17.56 -6.90
C LEU A 68 10.16 16.98 -7.32
N TYR A 69 10.14 15.82 -8.01
CA TYR A 69 8.88 15.16 -8.40
C TYR A 69 8.05 14.78 -7.17
N PHE A 70 8.68 14.28 -6.10
CA PHE A 70 8.02 13.99 -4.83
C PHE A 70 7.41 15.25 -4.20
N CYS A 71 8.16 16.35 -4.13
CA CYS A 71 7.67 17.64 -3.63
C CYS A 71 6.51 18.19 -4.47
N VAL A 72 6.57 18.03 -5.79
CA VAL A 72 5.46 18.40 -6.70
C VAL A 72 4.21 17.56 -6.39
N GLY A 73 4.36 16.29 -6.00
CA GLY A 73 3.26 15.45 -5.55
C GLY A 73 2.58 15.97 -4.27
N LEU A 74 3.29 16.71 -3.42
CA LEU A 74 2.77 17.28 -2.18
C LEU A 74 2.01 18.62 -2.37
N LEU A 75 1.96 19.15 -3.59
CA LEU A 75 1.29 20.41 -3.89
C LEU A 75 -0.17 20.50 -3.40
N PRO A 76 -0.99 19.42 -3.36
CA PRO A 76 -2.32 19.51 -2.79
C PRO A 76 -2.36 20.01 -1.34
N TYR A 77 -1.31 19.83 -0.54
CA TYR A 77 -1.25 20.39 0.82
C TYR A 77 -1.22 21.92 0.85
N VAL A 78 -0.78 22.58 -0.23
CA VAL A 78 -0.79 24.06 -0.34
C VAL A 78 -2.23 24.60 -0.31
N TYR A 79 -3.22 23.79 -0.68
CA TYR A 79 -4.63 24.18 -0.58
C TYR A 79 -5.05 24.51 0.86
N LEU A 80 -4.47 23.84 1.87
CA LEU A 80 -4.84 24.06 3.27
C LEU A 80 -4.60 25.51 3.74
N PRO A 81 -3.37 26.05 3.72
CA PRO A 81 -3.14 27.44 4.10
C PRO A 81 -3.85 28.44 3.19
N VAL A 82 -3.95 28.17 1.87
CA VAL A 82 -4.61 29.07 0.91
C VAL A 82 -6.11 29.19 1.21
N SER A 83 -6.80 28.06 1.40
CA SER A 83 -8.23 28.05 1.68
C SER A 83 -8.55 28.64 3.06
N SER A 84 -7.66 28.46 4.04
CA SER A 84 -7.75 29.06 5.37
C SER A 84 -7.58 30.59 5.30
N TYR A 85 -6.59 31.09 4.56
CA TYR A 85 -6.36 32.52 4.39
C TYR A 85 -7.49 33.24 3.62
N LEU A 86 -8.00 32.62 2.55
CA LEU A 86 -9.08 33.17 1.74
C LEU A 86 -10.47 32.96 2.36
N ASN A 87 -10.56 32.24 3.48
CA ASN A 87 -11.81 31.84 4.14
C ASN A 87 -12.83 31.19 3.16
N GLN A 88 -12.33 30.39 2.21
CA GLN A 88 -13.15 29.74 1.18
C GLN A 88 -13.73 28.40 1.64
N ALA A 89 -13.04 27.72 2.57
CA ALA A 89 -13.48 26.43 3.06
C ALA A 89 -14.68 26.59 4.01
N ARG A 90 -15.78 25.91 3.70
CA ARG A 90 -17.01 25.93 4.52
C ARG A 90 -16.78 25.42 5.95
N TRP A 91 -15.86 24.48 6.11
CA TRP A 91 -15.46 23.90 7.38
C TRP A 91 -13.95 23.68 7.36
N THR A 92 -13.23 24.26 8.31
CA THR A 92 -11.79 24.05 8.53
C THR A 92 -11.56 23.49 9.92
N TRP A 93 -10.54 22.62 10.05
CA TRP A 93 -10.20 22.01 11.33
C TRP A 93 -8.95 22.66 11.91
N GLY A 94 -9.16 23.69 12.74
CA GLY A 94 -8.11 24.57 13.22
C GLY A 94 -7.78 25.69 12.23
N ASP A 95 -6.83 26.55 12.60
CA ASP A 95 -6.30 27.63 11.76
C ASP A 95 -4.99 27.18 11.09
N GLN A 96 -4.90 27.25 9.76
CA GLN A 96 -3.71 26.89 8.99
C GLN A 96 -3.05 28.11 8.33
N THR A 97 -3.40 29.34 8.71
CA THR A 97 -2.80 30.57 8.15
C THR A 97 -1.34 30.75 8.57
N THR A 98 -0.94 30.18 9.71
CA THR A 98 0.44 30.21 10.21
C THR A 98 1.17 28.90 9.94
N LEU A 99 2.51 28.92 9.86
CA LEU A 99 3.32 27.70 9.73
C LEU A 99 3.06 26.72 10.89
N LEU A 100 2.94 27.24 12.11
CA LEU A 100 2.64 26.42 13.28
C LEU A 100 1.26 25.75 13.15
N GLY A 101 0.23 26.51 12.80
CA GLY A 101 -1.11 25.97 12.60
C GLY A 101 -1.18 24.91 11.48
N PHE A 102 -0.48 25.16 10.38
CA PHE A 102 -0.30 24.17 9.32
C PHE A 102 0.39 22.90 9.84
N LEU A 103 1.48 23.02 10.59
CA LEU A 103 2.21 21.87 11.15
C LEU A 103 1.36 21.09 12.18
N THR A 104 0.63 21.77 13.05
CA THR A 104 -0.31 21.15 14.01
C THR A 104 -1.36 20.33 13.27
N HIS A 105 -1.94 20.87 12.19
CA HIS A 105 -2.91 20.16 11.36
C HIS A 105 -2.26 18.98 10.59
N PHE A 106 -1.15 19.24 9.89
CA PHE A 106 -0.43 18.26 9.07
C PHE A 106 0.09 17.09 9.91
N LEU A 107 0.62 17.34 11.10
CA LEU A 107 1.08 16.32 12.05
C LEU A 107 -0.07 15.68 12.83
N ARG A 108 -1.32 16.09 12.57
CA ARG A 108 -2.52 15.62 13.27
C ARG A 108 -2.36 15.66 14.79
N GLU A 109 -1.72 16.72 15.30
CA GLU A 109 -1.38 16.86 16.72
C GLU A 109 -2.65 16.84 17.59
N GLU A 110 -3.71 17.49 17.13
CA GLU A 110 -5.01 17.53 17.83
C GLU A 110 -5.67 16.15 17.95
N TYR A 111 -5.38 15.23 17.01
CA TYR A 111 -5.86 13.84 17.04
C TYR A 111 -4.94 12.91 17.83
N GLY A 112 -3.73 13.35 18.17
CA GLY A 112 -2.72 12.58 18.90
C GLY A 112 -1.58 12.03 18.04
N THR A 113 -1.29 12.61 16.87
CA THR A 113 -0.19 12.29 15.89
C THR A 113 0.01 10.81 15.57
N PHE A 114 0.47 10.03 16.55
CA PHE A 114 0.66 8.58 16.45
C PHE A 114 -0.50 7.77 17.05
N SER A 115 -1.48 8.42 17.69
CA SER A 115 -2.70 7.77 18.16
C SER A 115 -3.82 7.99 17.15
N LEU A 116 -4.71 7.01 17.04
CA LEU A 116 -5.88 7.06 16.18
C LEU A 116 -6.97 7.96 16.78
N ALA A 117 -7.10 7.96 18.11
CA ALA A 117 -7.93 8.89 18.88
C ALA A 117 -7.19 9.37 20.14
N LYS A 118 -7.43 10.59 20.59
CA LYS A 118 -6.67 11.19 21.70
C LYS A 118 -7.02 10.65 23.09
N SER A 119 -8.27 10.22 23.30
CA SER A 119 -8.81 9.96 24.65
C SER A 119 -9.40 8.55 24.84
N GLU A 120 -9.09 7.61 23.94
CA GLU A 120 -9.63 6.25 23.99
C GLU A 120 -8.58 5.24 24.48
N ILE A 121 -9.04 4.27 25.28
CA ILE A 121 -8.26 3.10 25.68
C ILE A 121 -8.49 2.01 24.63
N GLY A 122 -7.42 1.64 23.92
CA GLY A 122 -7.49 0.71 22.80
C GLY A 122 -7.64 -0.76 23.19
N SER A 123 -8.07 -1.56 22.22
CA SER A 123 -7.92 -3.01 22.27
C SER A 123 -6.44 -3.44 22.16
N SER A 124 -6.12 -4.66 22.59
CA SER A 124 -4.76 -5.20 22.48
C SER A 124 -4.34 -5.42 21.02
N MET A 125 -3.03 -5.32 20.75
CA MET A 125 -2.46 -5.54 19.41
C MET A 125 -2.86 -6.90 18.82
N SER A 126 -2.86 -7.97 19.61
CA SER A 126 -3.27 -9.31 19.17
C SER A 126 -4.74 -9.35 18.75
N LYS A 127 -5.63 -8.66 19.48
CA LYS A 127 -7.06 -8.56 19.14
C LYS A 127 -7.26 -7.77 17.84
N ILE A 128 -6.50 -6.69 17.63
CA ILE A 128 -6.53 -5.93 16.38
C ILE A 128 -6.07 -6.77 15.19
N LEU A 129 -4.94 -7.49 15.32
CA LEU A 129 -4.44 -8.38 14.26
C LEU A 129 -5.40 -9.52 13.94
N LEU A 130 -5.95 -10.17 14.98
CA LEU A 130 -6.94 -11.23 14.79
C LEU A 130 -8.20 -10.70 14.10
N SER A 131 -8.65 -9.51 14.48
CA SER A 131 -9.79 -8.86 13.84
C SER A 131 -9.48 -8.45 12.40
N GLN A 132 -8.27 -7.99 12.11
CA GLN A 132 -7.82 -7.68 10.75
C GLN A 132 -7.86 -8.93 9.87
N VAL A 133 -7.31 -10.05 10.31
CA VAL A 133 -7.33 -11.33 9.56
C VAL A 133 -8.76 -11.81 9.35
N THR A 134 -9.62 -11.68 10.37
CA THR A 134 -11.03 -12.07 10.29
C THR A 134 -11.79 -11.19 9.29
N SER A 135 -11.63 -9.87 9.36
CA SER A 135 -12.23 -8.90 8.43
C SER A 135 -11.69 -9.06 7.01
N MET A 136 -10.41 -9.39 6.86
CA MET A 136 -9.83 -9.70 5.55
C MET A 136 -10.46 -10.97 4.94
N ARG A 137 -10.84 -11.96 5.76
CA ARG A 137 -11.50 -13.17 5.27
C ARG A 137 -12.89 -12.86 4.74
N THR A 138 -13.61 -11.97 5.40
CA THR A 138 -14.93 -11.54 4.93
C THR A 138 -14.83 -10.66 3.68
N GLN A 139 -13.87 -9.73 3.63
CA GLN A 139 -13.76 -8.76 2.54
C GLN A 139 -13.05 -9.26 1.26
N LEU A 140 -12.11 -10.20 1.38
CA LEU A 140 -11.31 -10.74 0.26
C LEU A 140 -11.49 -12.25 0.04
N SER A 141 -12.36 -12.93 0.79
CA SER A 141 -12.46 -14.40 0.82
C SER A 141 -11.20 -15.12 1.30
N PHE A 142 -11.35 -16.41 1.60
CA PHE A 142 -10.24 -17.28 1.97
C PHE A 142 -9.29 -17.58 0.79
N ASN A 143 -9.81 -17.67 -0.43
CA ASN A 143 -9.03 -18.06 -1.62
C ASN A 143 -7.94 -17.03 -1.95
N ILE A 144 -8.26 -15.73 -1.85
CA ILE A 144 -7.28 -14.65 -2.10
C ILE A 144 -6.14 -14.72 -1.08
N GLN A 145 -6.44 -14.99 0.20
CA GLN A 145 -5.41 -15.15 1.21
C GLN A 145 -4.53 -16.38 0.95
N ALA A 146 -5.14 -17.51 0.57
CA ALA A 146 -4.41 -18.72 0.22
C ALA A 146 -3.45 -18.48 -0.95
N LEU A 147 -3.88 -17.77 -1.99
CA LEU A 147 -3.03 -17.40 -3.13
C LEU A 147 -1.90 -16.44 -2.71
N ALA A 148 -2.16 -15.47 -1.83
CA ALA A 148 -1.11 -14.57 -1.32
C ALA A 148 -0.04 -15.33 -0.51
N ILE A 149 -0.45 -16.34 0.27
CA ILE A 149 0.48 -17.25 0.97
C ILE A 149 1.25 -18.09 -0.04
N TRP A 150 0.57 -18.62 -1.07
CA TRP A 150 1.20 -19.40 -2.13
C TRP A 150 2.32 -18.63 -2.83
N ALA A 151 2.11 -17.35 -3.14
CA ALA A 151 3.15 -16.48 -3.70
C ALA A 151 4.43 -16.46 -2.84
N ASN A 152 4.28 -16.41 -1.52
CA ASN A 152 5.40 -16.43 -0.56
C ASN A 152 6.06 -17.81 -0.44
N ILE A 153 5.31 -18.90 -0.61
CA ILE A 153 5.86 -20.27 -0.61
C ILE A 153 6.68 -20.51 -1.89
N CYS A 154 6.14 -20.14 -3.05
CA CYS A 154 6.86 -20.25 -4.33
C CYS A 154 8.16 -19.44 -4.31
N LEU A 155 8.14 -18.27 -3.66
CA LEU A 155 9.33 -17.45 -3.38
C LEU A 155 10.39 -18.22 -2.57
N ALA A 156 10.01 -18.87 -1.47
CA ALA A 156 10.93 -19.61 -0.61
C ALA A 156 11.59 -20.82 -1.34
N ARG A 157 10.90 -21.38 -2.34
CA ARG A 157 11.39 -22.49 -3.16
C ARG A 157 12.39 -22.05 -4.25
N LYS A 158 12.73 -20.76 -4.36
CA LYS A 158 13.64 -20.18 -5.37
C LYS A 158 13.28 -20.49 -6.83
N ASP A 159 12.05 -20.94 -7.11
CA ASP A 159 11.72 -21.58 -8.39
C ASP A 159 11.48 -20.55 -9.53
N ARG A 160 11.29 -19.23 -9.25
CA ARG A 160 10.91 -18.23 -10.30
C ARG A 160 11.34 -16.76 -10.12
N GLN A 161 11.18 -16.01 -11.23
CA GLN A 161 11.54 -14.61 -11.46
C GLN A 161 10.74 -13.60 -10.60
N THR A 162 11.44 -12.55 -10.16
CA THR A 162 11.05 -11.43 -9.26
C THR A 162 10.89 -11.69 -7.75
N PRO A 163 11.80 -12.47 -7.10
CA PRO A 163 11.73 -12.71 -5.66
C PRO A 163 11.75 -11.42 -4.82
N SER A 164 12.39 -10.38 -5.34
CA SER A 164 12.52 -9.08 -4.67
C SER A 164 11.19 -8.34 -4.49
N LEU A 165 10.23 -8.48 -5.43
CA LEU A 165 8.94 -7.79 -5.38
C LEU A 165 8.01 -8.43 -4.36
N VAL A 166 7.97 -9.77 -4.32
CA VAL A 166 7.19 -10.52 -3.33
C VAL A 166 7.69 -10.18 -1.92
N TRP A 167 9.02 -10.17 -1.70
CA TRP A 167 9.60 -9.74 -0.42
C TRP A 167 9.24 -8.30 -0.05
N LEU A 168 9.29 -7.38 -1.00
CA LEU A 168 8.93 -5.98 -0.77
C LEU A 168 7.47 -5.85 -0.35
N PHE A 169 6.54 -6.47 -1.09
CA PHE A 169 5.11 -6.40 -0.79
C PHE A 169 4.75 -7.12 0.51
N THR A 170 5.31 -8.30 0.77
CA THR A 170 5.12 -8.99 2.06
C THR A 170 5.70 -8.17 3.21
N GLY A 171 6.88 -7.57 3.05
CA GLY A 171 7.46 -6.66 4.03
C GLY A 171 6.57 -5.44 4.31
N MET A 172 6.05 -4.81 3.26
CA MET A 172 5.08 -3.71 3.37
C MET A 172 3.83 -4.13 4.14
N PHE A 173 3.25 -5.30 3.82
CA PHE A 173 2.09 -5.84 4.52
C PHE A 173 2.37 -6.06 6.01
N CYS A 174 3.49 -6.71 6.35
CA CYS A 174 3.87 -6.98 7.74
C CYS A 174 4.13 -5.69 8.53
N ILE A 175 4.95 -4.78 7.99
CA ILE A 175 5.30 -3.51 8.64
C ILE A 175 4.04 -2.70 8.91
N TYR A 176 3.16 -2.57 7.91
CA TYR A 176 1.93 -1.82 8.06
C TYR A 176 0.98 -2.44 9.08
N SER A 177 0.70 -3.74 8.98
CA SER A 177 -0.23 -4.42 9.87
C SER A 177 0.25 -4.41 11.32
N LEU A 178 1.55 -4.64 11.56
CA LEU A 178 2.13 -4.59 12.90
C LEU A 178 2.14 -3.16 13.46
N PHE A 179 2.60 -2.18 12.68
CA PHE A 179 2.63 -0.78 13.12
C PHE A 179 1.21 -0.28 13.43
N PHE A 180 0.26 -0.56 12.54
CA PHE A 180 -1.11 -0.13 12.74
C PHE A 180 -1.75 -0.84 13.94
N ALA A 181 -1.57 -2.15 14.10
CA ALA A 181 -2.10 -2.86 15.27
C ALA A 181 -1.49 -2.40 16.59
N TRP A 182 -0.23 -1.96 16.58
CA TRP A 182 0.42 -1.38 17.75
C TRP A 182 -0.13 0.02 18.09
N ARG A 183 -0.43 0.84 17.07
CA ARG A 183 -0.88 2.24 17.25
C ARG A 183 -2.39 2.43 17.27
N ALA A 184 -3.17 1.42 16.86
CA ALA A 184 -4.63 1.45 16.85
C ALA A 184 -5.16 1.43 18.29
N ASN A 185 -5.34 2.61 18.87
CA ASN A 185 -5.79 2.77 20.25
C ASN A 185 -7.32 2.91 20.37
N LEU A 186 -8.08 2.20 19.52
CA LEU A 186 -9.54 2.15 19.57
C LEU A 186 -10.04 0.81 20.10
N ASP A 187 -11.12 0.84 20.89
CA ASP A 187 -11.79 -0.37 21.34
C ASP A 187 -12.71 -0.93 20.23
N ILE A 188 -12.21 -1.95 19.52
CA ILE A 188 -12.95 -2.62 18.44
C ILE A 188 -14.16 -3.44 18.92
N SER A 189 -14.45 -3.48 20.22
CA SER A 189 -15.70 -4.02 20.75
C SER A 189 -16.89 -3.11 20.42
N LYS A 190 -16.64 -1.80 20.20
CA LYS A 190 -17.65 -0.85 19.76
C LYS A 190 -17.77 -0.88 18.23
N PRO A 191 -18.96 -1.10 17.65
CA PRO A 191 -19.15 -1.19 16.20
C PRO A 191 -18.66 0.05 15.43
N LEU A 192 -18.85 1.25 16.01
CA LEU A 192 -18.38 2.50 15.41
C LEU A 192 -16.86 2.50 15.23
N PHE A 193 -16.13 2.04 16.23
CA PHE A 193 -14.66 2.01 16.21
C PHE A 193 -14.14 0.91 15.30
N MET A 194 -14.81 -0.24 15.24
CA MET A 194 -14.51 -1.27 14.25
C MET A 194 -14.56 -0.69 12.84
N GLY A 195 -15.65 0.00 12.48
CA GLY A 195 -15.80 0.60 11.16
C GLY A 195 -14.75 1.67 10.83
N VAL A 196 -14.21 2.37 11.83
CA VAL A 196 -13.08 3.30 11.62
C VAL A 196 -11.82 2.51 11.29
N VAL A 197 -11.49 1.49 12.08
CA VAL A 197 -10.29 0.66 11.94
C VAL A 197 -10.30 -0.12 10.61
N GLU A 198 -11.45 -0.63 10.18
CA GLU A 198 -11.61 -1.36 8.92
C GLU A 198 -11.20 -0.55 7.67
N ARG A 199 -11.43 0.77 7.68
CA ARG A 199 -11.01 1.65 6.57
C ARG A 199 -9.49 1.68 6.40
N PHE A 200 -8.75 1.57 7.49
CA PHE A 200 -7.28 1.49 7.44
C PHE A 200 -6.81 0.10 6.96
N TRP A 201 -7.58 -0.96 7.20
CA TRP A 201 -7.23 -2.29 6.69
C TRP A 201 -7.38 -2.43 5.18
N MET A 202 -8.14 -1.56 4.52
CA MET A 202 -8.21 -1.52 3.05
C MET A 202 -6.83 -1.37 2.40
N GLN A 203 -5.92 -0.62 3.02
CA GLN A 203 -4.56 -0.44 2.52
C GLN A 203 -3.77 -1.77 2.55
N SER A 204 -3.86 -2.54 3.64
CA SER A 204 -3.26 -3.88 3.72
C SER A 204 -3.92 -4.88 2.77
N ASN A 205 -5.24 -4.79 2.59
CA ASN A 205 -6.00 -5.66 1.70
C ASN A 205 -5.56 -5.48 0.24
N ALA A 206 -5.24 -4.25 -0.17
CA ALA A 206 -4.71 -3.98 -1.50
C ALA A 206 -3.38 -4.72 -1.76
N VAL A 207 -2.50 -4.81 -0.76
CA VAL A 207 -1.24 -5.56 -0.89
C VAL A 207 -1.48 -7.06 -1.01
N VAL A 208 -2.40 -7.59 -0.20
CA VAL A 208 -2.80 -9.01 -0.25
C VAL A 208 -3.40 -9.37 -1.60
N ALA A 209 -4.21 -8.50 -2.19
CA ALA A 209 -4.75 -8.69 -3.54
C ALA A 209 -3.66 -8.75 -4.61
N VAL A 210 -2.64 -7.89 -4.53
CA VAL A 210 -1.48 -7.93 -5.45
C VAL A 210 -0.68 -9.22 -5.26
N LEU A 211 -0.41 -9.63 -4.02
CA LEU A 211 0.26 -10.89 -3.72
C LEU A 211 -0.53 -12.10 -4.21
N ALA A 212 -1.86 -12.07 -4.10
CA ALA A 212 -2.73 -13.11 -4.61
C ALA A 212 -2.66 -13.23 -6.14
N GLY A 213 -2.60 -12.10 -6.86
CA GLY A 213 -2.37 -12.10 -8.31
C GLY A 213 -1.03 -12.73 -8.69
N LEU A 214 0.04 -12.39 -7.97
CA LEU A 214 1.35 -13.04 -8.15
C LEU A 214 1.31 -14.54 -7.82
N GLY A 215 0.55 -14.92 -6.79
CA GLY A 215 0.33 -16.31 -6.41
C GLY A 215 -0.43 -17.11 -7.46
N LEU A 216 -1.46 -16.52 -8.07
CA LEU A 216 -2.21 -17.14 -9.17
C LEU A 216 -1.31 -17.37 -10.38
N ALA A 217 -0.53 -16.36 -10.77
CA ALA A 217 0.44 -16.49 -11.86
C ALA A 217 1.47 -17.59 -11.56
N ALA A 218 2.00 -17.65 -10.33
CA ALA A 218 2.90 -18.71 -9.90
C ALA A 218 2.24 -20.09 -10.00
N LEU A 219 1.01 -20.24 -9.51
CA LEU A 219 0.25 -21.50 -9.55
C LEU A 219 0.03 -21.98 -10.98
N VAL A 220 -0.50 -21.14 -11.86
CA VAL A 220 -0.73 -21.46 -13.29
C VAL A 220 0.57 -21.91 -13.95
N SER A 221 1.65 -21.20 -13.63
CA SER A 221 2.94 -21.46 -14.24
C SER A 221 3.56 -22.80 -13.79
N GLU A 222 3.34 -23.21 -12.53
CA GLU A 222 3.71 -24.53 -12.00
C GLU A 222 2.81 -25.62 -12.60
N SER A 223 1.51 -25.39 -12.70
CA SER A 223 0.57 -26.32 -13.34
C SER A 223 0.93 -26.54 -14.81
N LYS A 224 1.34 -25.50 -15.54
CA LYS A 224 1.82 -25.64 -16.94
C LYS A 224 3.07 -26.51 -17.03
N ARG A 225 4.00 -26.39 -16.07
CA ARG A 225 5.20 -27.25 -16.00
C ARG A 225 4.84 -28.71 -15.81
N VAL A 226 3.83 -29.01 -14.99
CA VAL A 226 3.41 -30.39 -14.69
C VAL A 226 2.55 -30.99 -15.80
N LEU A 227 1.61 -30.23 -16.37
CA LEU A 227 0.62 -30.72 -17.34
C LEU A 227 1.01 -30.51 -18.83
N ASN A 228 2.14 -29.84 -19.12
CA ASN A 228 2.69 -29.60 -20.46
C ASN A 228 1.65 -29.14 -21.52
N THR A 229 0.68 -28.33 -21.12
CA THR A 229 -0.46 -27.91 -21.97
C THR A 229 -0.46 -26.39 -22.16
N SER A 230 -0.62 -25.95 -23.42
CA SER A 230 -0.59 -24.53 -23.81
C SER A 230 -1.88 -23.76 -23.49
N GLY A 231 -3.01 -24.45 -23.27
CA GLY A 231 -4.31 -23.85 -22.96
C GLY A 231 -4.44 -23.21 -21.57
N LEU A 232 -3.44 -23.37 -20.69
CA LEU A 232 -3.51 -22.94 -19.29
C LEU A 232 -3.49 -21.42 -19.07
N GLN A 233 -3.06 -20.63 -20.06
CA GLN A 233 -3.07 -19.17 -19.97
C GLN A 233 -4.48 -18.58 -20.05
N TRP A 234 -5.39 -19.18 -20.83
CA TRP A 234 -6.79 -18.77 -20.84
C TRP A 234 -7.49 -19.08 -19.52
N LEU A 235 -7.08 -20.16 -18.85
CA LEU A 235 -7.54 -20.53 -17.51
C LEU A 235 -7.10 -19.52 -16.43
N GLU A 236 -5.94 -18.86 -16.58
CA GLU A 236 -5.51 -17.79 -15.67
C GLU A 236 -6.48 -16.61 -15.70
N TRP A 237 -6.76 -16.07 -16.90
CA TRP A 237 -7.69 -14.96 -17.04
C TRP A 237 -9.12 -15.32 -16.65
N LEU A 238 -9.56 -16.53 -16.98
CA LEU A 238 -10.89 -17.03 -16.60
C LEU A 238 -11.01 -17.20 -15.07
N SER A 239 -9.99 -17.77 -14.41
CA SER A 239 -9.98 -17.91 -12.96
C SER A 239 -9.92 -16.57 -12.23
N ALA A 240 -9.09 -15.62 -12.69
CA ALA A 240 -9.05 -14.27 -12.15
C ALA A 240 -10.42 -13.58 -12.27
N THR A 241 -11.07 -13.71 -13.43
CA THR A 241 -12.41 -13.15 -13.66
C THR A 241 -13.46 -13.77 -12.74
N LEU A 242 -13.45 -15.09 -12.59
CA LEU A 242 -14.35 -15.80 -11.68
C LEU A 242 -14.14 -15.37 -10.22
N PHE A 243 -12.89 -15.21 -9.77
CA PHE A 243 -12.60 -14.73 -8.42
C PHE A 243 -13.14 -13.31 -8.19
N ILE A 244 -12.98 -12.41 -9.16
CA ILE A 244 -13.51 -11.04 -9.07
C ILE A 244 -15.03 -11.06 -9.03
N ILE A 245 -15.69 -11.81 -9.92
CA ILE A 245 -17.16 -11.92 -9.95
C ILE A 245 -17.69 -12.49 -8.64
N TYR A 246 -17.08 -13.57 -8.15
CA TYR A 246 -17.45 -14.18 -6.87
C TYR A 246 -17.28 -13.18 -5.71
N GLN A 247 -16.20 -12.41 -5.70
CA GLN A 247 -15.95 -11.41 -4.65
C GLN A 247 -16.97 -10.28 -4.69
N ILE A 248 -17.32 -9.78 -5.87
CA ILE A 248 -18.36 -8.76 -6.05
C ILE A 248 -19.70 -9.33 -5.55
N TYR A 249 -20.07 -10.53 -5.98
CA TYR A 249 -21.32 -11.16 -5.55
C TYR A 249 -21.37 -11.37 -4.03
N SER A 250 -20.28 -11.84 -3.41
CA SER A 250 -20.23 -12.07 -1.97
C SER A 250 -20.30 -10.79 -1.14
N ASN A 251 -19.79 -9.67 -1.66
CA ASN A 251 -19.74 -8.40 -0.92
C ASN A 251 -21.01 -7.55 -1.09
N PHE A 252 -21.78 -7.74 -2.16
CA PHE A 252 -22.97 -6.95 -2.49
C PHE A 252 -24.29 -7.75 -2.43
N ARG A 253 -24.26 -8.92 -1.78
CA ARG A 253 -25.46 -9.69 -1.43
C ARG A 253 -25.96 -9.30 -0.06
#